data_AF-A0A9D2QST7-F1
#
_entry.id   AF-A0A9D2QST7-F1
#
_cell.length_a   1.000
_cell.length_b   1.000
_cell.length_c   1.000
_cell.angle_alpha   90.00
_cell.angle_beta   90.00
_cell.angle_gamma   90.00
#
_symmetry.space_group_name_H-M   'P 1'
#
loop_
_entity.id
_entity.type
_entity.pdbx_description
1 polymer ?
#
loop_
_entity_poly.entity_id
_entity_poly.type
_entity_poly.pdbx_seq_one_letter_code
_entity_poly.pdbx_strand_id
1 'polypeptide(L)'
;LPMTPERYKRIKLMYIGSDAVVIAGTKFKSNDENIIKDIVAQLEEAGFEVDAEVPTAKGKMEDFKKKYDCVLLILNVQGFAQYNTMRVKWDEPAKQPWYMSELPTFVVSLSYTNNLIDVPMARCYINSYMDHHESFAATLEKMMGKSEFKGRYNENVFCGRWETRF
;
A
#
# COMPACT_ATOMS: atom_id res chain seq x y z
N LEU A 1 7.24 7.50 11.38
CA LEU A 1 8.39 7.77 10.48
C LEU A 1 9.57 8.24 11.33
N PRO A 2 10.81 7.91 10.97
CA PRO A 2 11.21 7.17 9.76
C PRO A 2 10.94 5.66 9.86
N MET A 3 10.74 5.01 8.71
CA MET A 3 10.70 3.55 8.56
C MET A 3 12.09 3.11 8.09
N THR A 4 12.92 2.61 9.01
CA THR A 4 14.30 2.21 8.70
C THR A 4 14.53 0.72 8.96
N PRO A 5 15.49 0.07 8.28
CA PRO A 5 15.78 -1.36 8.46
C PRO A 5 16.19 -1.73 9.89
N GLU A 6 16.78 -0.81 10.65
CA GLU A 6 17.19 -1.06 12.04
C GLU A 6 15.98 -1.23 12.96
N ARG A 7 14.86 -0.59 12.63
CA ARG A 7 13.63 -0.63 13.44
C ARG A 7 12.59 -1.60 12.89
N TYR A 8 12.50 -1.72 11.57
CA TYR A 8 11.45 -2.46 10.86
C TYR A 8 12.04 -3.36 9.78
N LYS A 9 12.96 -4.26 10.17
CA LYS A 9 13.71 -5.06 9.20
C LYS A 9 12.82 -5.97 8.35
N ARG A 10 11.90 -6.69 9.00
CA ARG A 10 11.04 -7.69 8.35
C ARG A 10 9.68 -7.09 8.01
N ILE A 11 9.42 -6.91 6.72
CA ILE A 11 8.22 -6.25 6.21
C ILE A 11 7.29 -7.28 5.59
N LYS A 12 6.02 -7.26 6.01
CA LYS A 12 4.97 -7.89 5.21
C LYS A 12 4.47 -6.90 4.16
N LEU A 13 4.59 -7.23 2.88
CA LEU A 13 4.02 -6.45 1.80
C LEU A 13 2.61 -6.96 1.47
N MET A 14 1.61 -6.09 1.59
CA MET A 14 0.25 -6.34 1.15
C MET A 14 -0.04 -5.43 -0.03
N TYR A 15 -0.31 -5.99 -1.21
CA TYR A 15 -0.61 -5.21 -2.41
C TYR A 15 -2.06 -5.42 -2.83
N ILE A 16 -2.81 -4.31 -2.92
CA ILE A 16 -4.15 -4.27 -3.50
C ILE A 16 -4.06 -3.61 -4.87
N GLY A 17 -4.18 -4.44 -5.89
CA GLY A 17 -4.16 -4.05 -7.29
C GLY A 17 -5.54 -3.80 -7.85
N SER A 18 -5.56 -3.66 -9.17
CA SER A 18 -6.78 -3.38 -9.93
C SER A 18 -7.26 -4.61 -10.67
N ASP A 19 -8.56 -4.67 -10.91
CA ASP A 19 -9.12 -5.64 -11.82
C ASP A 19 -8.55 -5.43 -13.24
N ALA A 20 -8.46 -6.52 -14.00
CA ALA A 20 -8.07 -6.47 -15.40
C ALA A 20 -8.99 -5.54 -16.21
N VAL A 21 -8.39 -4.71 -17.06
CA VAL A 21 -9.10 -3.71 -17.86
C VAL A 21 -9.53 -4.31 -19.20
N VAL A 22 -10.67 -3.89 -19.75
CA VAL A 22 -11.08 -4.25 -21.11
C VAL A 22 -11.05 -3.02 -22.02
N ILE A 23 -10.19 -3.04 -23.03
CA ILE A 23 -10.06 -1.97 -24.03
C ILE A 23 -10.43 -2.57 -25.38
N ALA A 24 -11.39 -1.96 -26.08
CA ALA A 24 -11.86 -2.42 -27.40
C ALA A 24 -12.20 -3.93 -27.44
N GLY A 25 -12.87 -4.44 -26.40
CA GLY A 25 -13.26 -5.85 -26.30
C GLY A 25 -12.14 -6.82 -25.89
N THR A 26 -10.91 -6.35 -25.70
CA THR A 26 -9.77 -7.18 -25.29
C THR A 26 -9.43 -6.97 -23.82
N LYS A 27 -9.28 -8.06 -23.06
CA LYS A 27 -8.93 -8.03 -21.64
C LYS A 27 -7.41 -7.92 -21.48
N PHE A 28 -6.95 -6.82 -20.88
CA PHE A 28 -5.56 -6.58 -20.52
C PHE A 28 -5.37 -6.91 -19.03
N LYS A 29 -4.37 -7.75 -18.72
CA LYS A 29 -3.96 -8.00 -17.34
C LYS A 29 -3.35 -6.73 -16.75
N SER A 30 -3.59 -6.47 -15.47
CA SER A 30 -2.92 -5.37 -14.78
C SER A 30 -1.40 -5.60 -14.72
N ASN A 31 -0.63 -4.52 -14.66
CA ASN A 31 0.84 -4.56 -14.53
C ASN A 31 1.32 -4.85 -13.09
N ASP A 32 0.41 -5.30 -12.22
CA ASP A 32 0.61 -5.42 -10.77
C ASP A 32 1.79 -6.32 -10.41
N GLU A 33 2.00 -7.43 -11.12
CA GLU A 33 3.12 -8.35 -10.85
C GLU A 33 4.49 -7.69 -11.05
N ASN A 34 4.62 -6.79 -12.04
CA ASN A 34 5.88 -6.08 -12.27
C ASN A 34 6.07 -4.98 -11.23
N ILE A 35 4.99 -4.28 -10.86
CA ILE A 35 5.01 -3.24 -9.82
C ILE A 35 5.39 -3.84 -8.46
N ILE A 36 4.83 -5.00 -8.09
CA ILE A 36 5.18 -5.71 -6.86
C ILE A 36 6.67 -6.09 -6.87
N LYS A 37 7.17 -6.67 -7.97
CA LYS A 37 8.59 -7.04 -8.08
C LYS A 37 9.52 -5.84 -7.95
N ASP A 38 9.16 -4.72 -8.58
CA ASP A 38 9.93 -3.48 -8.49
C ASP A 38 9.95 -2.94 -7.06
N ILE A 39 8.80 -2.88 -6.39
CA ILE A 39 8.69 -2.46 -4.98
C ILE A 39 9.52 -3.35 -4.06
N VAL A 40 9.45 -4.68 -4.24
CA VAL A 40 10.25 -5.64 -3.46
C VAL A 40 11.74 -5.39 -3.68
N ALA A 41 12.19 -5.27 -4.92
CA ALA A 41 13.59 -5.00 -5.24
C ALA A 41 14.08 -3.70 -4.59
N GLN A 42 13.32 -2.61 -4.69
CA GLN A 42 13.68 -1.33 -4.08
C GLN A 42 13.79 -1.40 -2.54
N LEU A 43 12.90 -2.16 -1.89
CA LEU A 43 12.93 -2.37 -0.44
C LEU A 43 14.12 -3.25 -0.02
N GLU A 44 14.40 -4.32 -0.76
CA GLU A 44 15.53 -5.21 -0.50
C GLU A 44 16.88 -4.49 -0.69
N GLU A 45 17.01 -3.68 -1.74
CA GLU A 45 18.18 -2.79 -1.95
C GLU A 45 18.37 -1.79 -0.82
N ALA A 46 17.27 -1.33 -0.21
CA ALA A 46 17.29 -0.48 0.98
C ALA A 46 17.62 -1.24 2.28
N GLY A 47 17.76 -2.57 2.24
CA GLY A 47 18.16 -3.42 3.36
C GLY A 47 17.01 -4.06 4.15
N PHE A 48 15.78 -4.02 3.63
CA PHE A 48 14.62 -4.68 4.24
C PHE A 48 14.50 -6.15 3.80
N GLU A 49 13.93 -6.99 4.66
CA GLU A 49 13.52 -8.36 4.31
C GLU A 49 12.02 -8.35 4.01
N VAL A 50 11.63 -8.60 2.75
CA VAL A 50 10.25 -8.41 2.30
C VAL A 50 9.57 -9.75 2.01
N ASP A 51 8.40 -9.95 2.62
CA ASP A 51 7.50 -11.05 2.28
C ASP A 51 6.28 -10.50 1.53
N ALA A 52 6.22 -10.74 0.22
CA ALA A 52 5.12 -10.31 -0.66
C ALA A 52 4.06 -11.40 -0.91
N GLU A 53 4.20 -12.59 -0.32
CA GLU A 53 3.29 -13.70 -0.57
C GLU A 53 1.92 -13.46 0.08
N VAL A 54 0.83 -13.75 -0.61
CA VAL A 54 -0.51 -13.62 -0.01
C VAL A 54 -0.83 -14.92 0.72
N PRO A 55 -1.00 -14.92 2.05
CA PRO A 55 -1.35 -16.14 2.76
C PRO A 55 -2.80 -16.54 2.44
N THR A 56 -3.05 -17.85 2.33
CA THR A 56 -4.38 -18.40 2.00
C THR A 56 -5.42 -18.14 3.09
N ALA A 57 -4.99 -17.97 4.35
CA ALA A 57 -5.87 -17.70 5.48
C ALA A 57 -5.24 -16.69 6.45
N LYS A 58 -6.09 -16.06 7.26
CA LYS A 58 -5.64 -15.23 8.38
C LYS A 58 -5.01 -16.15 9.43
N GLY A 59 -3.70 -16.00 9.66
CA GLY A 59 -2.98 -16.74 10.69
C GLY A 59 -3.30 -16.25 12.09
N LYS A 60 -2.69 -16.87 13.11
CA LYS A 60 -2.73 -16.35 14.48
C LYS A 60 -1.95 -15.04 14.55
N MET A 61 -2.52 -14.05 15.26
CA MET A 61 -1.92 -12.73 15.39
C MET A 61 -0.55 -12.76 16.08
N GLU A 62 -0.37 -13.60 17.10
CA GLU A 62 0.91 -13.73 17.82
C GLU A 62 2.05 -14.18 16.92
N ASP A 63 1.78 -15.14 16.03
CA ASP A 63 2.77 -15.65 15.08
C ASP A 63 3.11 -14.58 14.04
N PHE A 64 2.10 -13.81 13.61
CA PHE A 64 2.28 -12.69 12.69
C PHE A 64 3.19 -11.59 13.28
N LYS A 65 2.97 -11.22 14.55
CA LYS A 65 3.80 -10.23 15.27
C LYS A 65 5.23 -10.69 15.50
N LYS A 66 5.45 -12.00 15.67
CA LYS A 66 6.81 -12.55 15.81
C LYS A 66 7.55 -12.59 14.47
N LYS A 67 6.83 -12.81 13.37
CA LYS A 67 7.41 -12.96 12.03
C LYS A 67 7.78 -11.61 11.39
N TYR A 68 6.96 -10.56 11.57
CA TYR A 68 7.17 -9.26 10.92
C TYR A 68 7.22 -8.11 11.93
N ASP A 69 7.97 -7.08 11.58
CA ASP A 69 8.14 -5.88 12.39
C ASP A 69 7.19 -4.75 11.96
N CYS A 70 6.83 -4.71 10.67
CA CYS A 70 5.81 -3.80 10.13
C CYS A 70 5.08 -4.40 8.93
N VAL A 71 3.97 -3.75 8.55
CA VAL A 71 3.25 -4.05 7.31
C VAL A 71 3.27 -2.83 6.40
N LEU A 72 3.61 -3.06 5.13
CA LEU A 72 3.48 -2.07 4.08
C LEU A 72 2.27 -2.44 3.21
N LEU A 73 1.22 -1.63 3.27
CA LEU A 73 0.02 -1.80 2.47
C LEU A 73 0.09 -0.85 1.27
N ILE A 74 0.20 -1.41 0.07
CA ILE A 74 0.20 -0.66 -1.19
C ILE A 74 -1.19 -0.72 -1.81
N LEU A 75 -1.75 0.44 -2.12
CA LEU A 75 -3.03 0.59 -2.79
C LEU A 75 -2.81 1.17 -4.19
N ASN A 76 -2.94 0.32 -5.22
CA ASN A 76 -2.92 0.73 -6.62
C ASN A 76 -4.26 0.39 -7.27
N VAL A 77 -5.30 1.14 -6.88
CA VAL A 77 -6.63 1.04 -7.47
C VAL A 77 -6.66 1.92 -8.72
N GLN A 78 -6.85 1.31 -9.88
CA GLN A 78 -6.94 1.89 -11.19
C GLN A 78 -8.26 1.42 -11.77
N GLY A 79 -8.88 2.29 -12.58
CA GLY A 79 -10.10 1.94 -13.29
C GLY A 79 -10.16 2.76 -14.54
N PHE A 80 -10.36 2.10 -15.67
CA PHE A 80 -10.51 2.78 -16.95
C PHE A 80 -11.99 2.75 -17.33
N ALA A 81 -12.73 3.83 -17.11
CA ALA A 81 -14.10 4.09 -17.60
C ALA A 81 -15.15 2.94 -17.50
N GLN A 82 -14.87 1.87 -16.74
CA GLN A 82 -15.63 0.63 -16.68
C GLN A 82 -16.42 0.51 -15.38
N TYR A 83 -16.00 1.23 -14.36
CA TYR A 83 -16.56 1.16 -13.04
C TYR A 83 -17.13 2.52 -12.66
N ASN A 84 -18.38 2.53 -12.18
CA ASN A 84 -19.02 3.73 -11.65
C ASN A 84 -18.40 4.18 -10.31
N THR A 85 -17.65 3.30 -9.66
CA THR A 85 -16.96 3.58 -8.39
C THR A 85 -15.55 2.98 -8.42
N MET A 86 -14.59 3.73 -7.89
CA MET A 86 -13.21 3.32 -7.72
C MET A 86 -12.92 3.28 -6.23
N ARG A 87 -13.13 2.12 -5.63
CA ARG A 87 -12.95 1.85 -4.20
C ARG A 87 -12.01 0.67 -4.03
N VAL A 88 -11.34 0.60 -2.89
CA VAL A 88 -10.50 -0.54 -2.55
C VAL A 88 -11.37 -1.80 -2.50
N LYS A 89 -11.05 -2.79 -3.34
CA LYS A 89 -11.67 -4.10 -3.32
C LYS A 89 -10.68 -5.08 -2.71
N TRP A 90 -11.10 -5.73 -1.64
CA TRP A 90 -10.31 -6.80 -1.01
C TRP A 90 -10.61 -8.10 -1.75
N ASP A 91 -9.74 -8.46 -2.69
CA ASP A 91 -9.84 -9.69 -3.48
C ASP A 91 -9.64 -10.94 -2.62
N GLU A 92 -8.81 -10.86 -1.59
CA GLU A 92 -8.58 -11.95 -0.65
C GLU A 92 -8.86 -11.55 0.81
N PRO A 93 -9.54 -12.40 1.61
CA PRO A 93 -9.82 -12.12 3.01
C PRO A 93 -8.56 -11.83 3.82
N ALA A 94 -7.45 -12.46 3.48
CA ALA A 94 -6.17 -12.31 4.18
C ALA A 94 -5.55 -10.91 4.03
N LYS A 95 -5.85 -10.21 2.93
CA LYS A 95 -5.30 -8.87 2.64
C LYS A 95 -6.01 -7.75 3.39
N GLN A 96 -7.21 -8.00 3.92
CA GLN A 96 -7.92 -7.05 4.76
C GLN A 96 -7.04 -6.59 5.94
N PRO A 97 -7.17 -5.36 6.43
CA PRO A 97 -6.24 -4.78 7.40
C PRO A 97 -6.51 -5.22 8.86
N TRP A 98 -6.61 -6.53 9.12
CA TRP A 98 -6.88 -7.08 10.46
C TRP A 98 -5.72 -6.88 11.45
N TYR A 99 -4.51 -6.60 10.94
CA TYR A 99 -3.26 -6.45 11.70
C TYR A 99 -2.93 -5.00 12.11
N MET A 100 -3.66 -3.99 11.64
CA MET A 100 -3.30 -2.57 11.82
C MET A 100 -3.24 -2.09 13.29
N SER A 101 -3.95 -2.76 14.20
CA SER A 101 -3.89 -2.44 15.63
C SER A 101 -2.66 -3.04 16.33
N GLU A 102 -2.04 -4.06 15.73
CA GLU A 102 -1.05 -4.92 16.37
C GLU A 102 0.37 -4.69 15.86
N LEU A 103 0.51 -4.41 14.57
CA LEU A 103 1.77 -4.03 13.93
C LEU A 103 1.68 -2.61 13.38
N PRO A 104 2.80 -1.86 13.41
CA PRO A 104 2.90 -0.61 12.67
C PRO A 104 2.65 -0.86 11.18
N THR A 105 1.62 -0.22 10.66
CA THR A 105 1.25 -0.31 9.24
C THR A 105 1.46 1.03 8.55
N PHE A 106 2.20 0.99 7.45
CA PHE A 106 2.37 2.12 6.55
C PHE A 106 1.51 1.86 5.31
N VAL A 107 0.62 2.79 4.99
CA VAL A 107 -0.22 2.70 3.81
C VAL A 107 0.30 3.68 2.77
N VAL A 108 0.56 3.18 1.57
CA VAL A 108 0.97 4.02 0.43
C VAL A 108 -0.02 3.81 -0.71
N SER A 109 -0.64 4.88 -1.17
CA SER A 109 -1.47 4.82 -2.37
C SER A 109 -0.69 5.31 -3.59
N LEU A 110 -0.60 4.45 -4.60
CA LEU A 110 0.06 4.72 -5.88
C LEU A 110 -0.88 5.34 -6.92
N SER A 111 -2.15 5.58 -6.58
CA SER A 111 -3.15 6.04 -7.54
C SER A 111 -4.02 7.17 -6.97
N TYR A 112 -5.25 6.87 -6.55
CA TYR A 112 -6.22 7.85 -6.09
C TYR A 112 -5.89 8.40 -4.71
N THR A 113 -6.25 9.66 -4.50
CA THR A 113 -5.94 10.41 -3.28
C THR A 113 -6.89 10.12 -2.12
N ASN A 114 -8.04 9.53 -2.41
CA ASN A 114 -9.16 9.38 -1.50
C ASN A 114 -9.34 7.94 -0.98
N ASN A 115 -8.37 7.04 -1.21
CA ASN A 115 -8.43 5.65 -0.75
C ASN A 115 -8.38 5.53 0.79
N LEU A 116 -8.03 6.60 1.51
CA LEU A 116 -8.04 6.66 2.98
C LEU A 116 -9.40 6.29 3.57
N ILE A 117 -10.51 6.57 2.87
CA ILE A 117 -11.86 6.22 3.34
C ILE A 117 -12.09 4.71 3.49
N ASP A 118 -11.33 3.88 2.76
CA ASP A 118 -11.41 2.42 2.84
C ASP A 118 -10.47 1.82 3.89
N VAL A 119 -9.54 2.64 4.42
CA VAL A 119 -8.58 2.27 5.46
C VAL A 119 -8.45 3.38 6.51
N PRO A 120 -9.56 3.85 7.13
CA PRO A 120 -9.53 4.98 8.05
C PRO A 120 -8.70 4.70 9.31
N MET A 121 -8.49 3.43 9.67
CA MET A 121 -7.64 3.00 10.77
C MET A 121 -6.12 3.17 10.51
N ALA A 122 -5.73 3.64 9.31
CA ALA A 122 -4.33 3.80 8.93
C ALA A 122 -3.68 4.98 9.67
N ARG A 123 -2.78 4.68 10.61
CA ARG A 123 -2.03 5.71 11.37
C ARG A 123 -0.98 6.45 10.54
N CYS A 124 -0.55 5.86 9.43
CA CYS A 124 0.38 6.48 8.49
C CYS A 124 -0.09 6.19 7.07
N TYR A 125 -0.52 7.24 6.37
CA TYR A 125 -1.04 7.18 5.02
C TYR A 125 -0.30 8.18 4.12
N ILE A 126 0.19 7.71 2.97
CA ILE A 126 1.01 8.47 2.03
C ILE A 126 0.44 8.33 0.64
N ASN A 127 0.23 9.45 -0.06
CA ASN A 127 -0.11 9.45 -1.48
C ASN A 127 1.15 9.64 -2.32
N SER A 128 1.45 8.64 -3.15
CA SER A 128 2.52 8.64 -4.17
C SER A 128 1.99 8.99 -5.57
N TYR A 129 0.68 8.89 -5.80
CA TYR A 129 -0.06 9.30 -7.02
C TYR A 129 0.26 8.52 -8.32
N MET A 130 1.43 7.87 -8.40
CA MET A 130 1.84 7.09 -9.57
C MET A 130 2.45 5.76 -9.14
N ASP A 131 2.31 4.75 -10.01
CA ASP A 131 2.83 3.39 -9.84
C ASP A 131 4.19 3.16 -10.54
N HIS A 132 4.89 4.24 -10.87
CA HIS A 132 6.22 4.21 -11.49
C HIS A 132 7.33 4.00 -10.46
N HIS A 133 8.44 3.40 -10.92
CA HIS A 133 9.63 3.09 -10.13
C HIS A 133 10.12 4.31 -9.35
N GLU A 134 10.29 5.45 -10.02
CA GLU A 134 10.83 6.69 -9.46
C GLU A 134 9.90 7.29 -8.40
N SER A 135 8.59 7.12 -8.57
CA SER A 135 7.58 7.63 -7.63
C SER A 135 7.66 6.86 -6.31
N PHE A 136 7.75 5.53 -6.39
CA PHE A 136 7.92 4.71 -5.20
C PHE A 136 9.29 4.91 -4.56
N ALA A 137 10.38 5.00 -5.35
CA ALA A 137 11.73 5.28 -4.85
C ALA A 137 11.77 6.58 -4.04
N ALA A 138 11.22 7.66 -4.60
CA ALA A 138 11.14 8.94 -3.92
C ALA A 138 10.25 8.90 -2.68
N THR A 139 9.26 8.01 -2.65
CA THR A 139 8.39 7.79 -1.47
C THR A 139 9.16 7.03 -0.39
N LEU A 140 9.88 5.97 -0.75
CA LEU A 140 10.69 5.15 0.14
C LEU A 140 11.79 5.99 0.79
N GLU A 141 12.52 6.82 0.04
CA GLU A 141 13.52 7.73 0.60
C GLU A 141 12.95 8.65 1.67
N LYS A 142 11.74 9.18 1.44
CA LYS A 142 11.06 10.05 2.41
C LYS A 142 10.55 9.27 3.62
N MET A 143 10.05 8.06 3.40
CA MET A 143 9.65 7.15 4.47
C MET A 143 10.84 6.79 5.37
N MET A 144 12.03 6.56 4.79
CA MET A 144 13.27 6.31 5.52
C MET A 144 13.86 7.57 6.19
N GLY A 145 13.29 8.75 5.95
CA GLY A 145 13.78 10.01 6.50
C GLY A 145 15.02 10.58 5.79
N LYS A 146 15.39 10.06 4.62
CA LYS A 146 16.51 10.57 3.80
C LYS A 146 16.15 11.88 3.08
N SER A 147 14.87 12.13 2.85
CA SER A 147 14.32 13.34 2.24
C SER A 147 13.05 13.77 2.97
N GLU A 148 12.77 15.07 2.99
CA GLU A 148 11.51 15.60 3.53
C GLU A 148 10.33 15.42 2.56
N PHE A 149 9.11 15.34 3.10
CA PHE A 149 7.87 15.41 2.33
C PHE A 149 7.57 16.86 1.95
N LYS A 150 7.54 17.13 0.64
CA LYS A 150 7.25 18.47 0.09
C LYS A 150 5.84 18.58 -0.54
N GLY A 151 5.14 17.46 -0.67
CA GLY A 151 3.80 17.41 -1.24
C GLY A 151 2.78 18.11 -0.35
N ARG A 152 1.77 18.72 -0.99
CA ARG A 152 0.58 19.23 -0.31
C ARG A 152 -0.61 18.37 -0.71
N TYR A 153 -1.48 18.07 0.25
CA TYR A 153 -2.69 17.33 -0.01
C TYR A 153 -3.88 18.27 -0.22
N ASN A 154 -4.93 17.78 -0.87
CA ASN A 154 -6.23 18.43 -0.92
C ASN A 154 -7.12 17.87 0.21
N GLU A 155 -7.90 18.71 0.89
CA GLU A 155 -8.85 18.29 1.95
C GLU A 155 -9.78 17.14 1.53
N ASN A 156 -10.02 16.98 0.23
CA ASN A 156 -10.78 15.85 -0.33
C ASN A 156 -10.20 14.46 0.01
N VAL A 157 -8.93 14.35 0.42
CA VAL A 157 -8.33 13.11 0.94
C VAL A 157 -9.13 12.55 2.11
N PHE A 158 -9.71 13.42 2.94
CA PHE A 158 -10.52 13.01 4.09
C PHE A 158 -11.97 12.68 3.71
N CYS A 159 -12.39 12.93 2.47
CA CYS A 159 -13.75 12.68 1.98
C CYS A 159 -14.86 13.32 2.84
N GLY A 160 -14.55 14.41 3.55
CA GLY A 160 -15.49 15.06 4.49
C GLY A 160 -15.90 14.19 5.68
N ARG A 161 -15.19 13.09 5.94
CA ARG A 161 -15.48 12.17 7.04
C ARG A 161 -14.61 12.47 8.25
N TRP A 162 -15.17 12.29 9.44
CA TRP A 162 -14.43 12.45 10.69
C TRP A 162 -13.48 11.27 10.92
N GLU A 163 -13.88 10.06 10.54
CA GLU A 163 -13.10 8.82 10.71
C GLU A 163 -11.70 8.86 10.08
N THR A 164 -11.53 9.63 9.01
CA THR A 164 -10.28 9.71 8.24
C THR A 164 -9.29 10.75 8.80
N ARG A 165 -9.67 11.48 9.86
CA ARG A 165 -8.86 12.56 10.44
C ARG A 165 -8.08 12.17 11.70
N PHE A 166 -8.25 10.95 12.22
CA PHE A 166 -7.69 10.50 13.50
C PHE A 166 -6.73 9.33 13.37
#